data_AF-A0A231P2C6-F1
#
_entry.id   AF-A0A231P2C6-F1
#
_cell.length_a   1.000
_cell.length_b   1.000
_cell.length_c   1.000
_cell.angle_alpha   90.00
_cell.angle_beta   90.00
_cell.angle_gamma   90.00
#
_symmetry.space_group_name_H-M   'P 1'
#
loop_
_entity.id
_entity.type
_entity.pdbx_description
1 polymer ?
#
loop_
_entity_poly.entity_id
_entity_poly.type
_entity_poly.pdbx_seq_one_letter_code
_entity_poly.pdbx_strand_id
1 'polypeptide(L)'
;MPRFSFSSSLPHTVGAILSAALWAVVCCAFTAVSANAQVTLLVPSQPSIEAPAKTDKADPSAKRDDKKQESKQPAPKPEKSADTGKTAASARKPEAANAPTAKAAPGAEQGAAKAPAPQGTPPQATPPQGTPPVAEAPAPPPPPELPAIDEQVDVLITMMRPFQYQSIVMDMPQLFAVLRYDNASPVKDGLIQPERRDLLGDVEEIGYLDQKAWGANVALTIPGLYQFIIEGRPWWDAARGQFLQHYVKTMLPVHGVERGWEQPVGQVFEIQALTRPFGLTAPALFTGVALLHGKALPNAPVRMVRINTEKRPVPTPWHEEMEARTDKAGQFSFILNQPGWWCCMAIAPGDPLKGPDGQPKPLNLGALFWLYVDGAADARKR
;
A
#
# COMPACT_ATOMS: atom_id res chain seq x y z
N MET A 1 47.62 -8.66 84.09
CA MET A 1 47.62 -8.96 82.63
C MET A 1 47.30 -10.45 82.48
N PRO A 2 46.42 -10.85 81.56
CA PRO A 2 46.69 -10.81 80.12
C PRO A 2 45.73 -9.90 79.33
N ARG A 3 45.90 -9.86 78.00
CA ARG A 3 44.95 -9.26 77.05
C ARG A 3 44.05 -10.35 76.46
N PHE A 4 42.77 -10.07 76.30
CA PHE A 4 41.92 -10.78 75.33
C PHE A 4 41.83 -9.97 74.04
N SER A 5 41.87 -10.65 72.91
CA SER A 5 41.60 -10.08 71.59
C SER A 5 40.93 -11.14 70.75
N PHE A 6 39.67 -10.93 70.39
CA PHE A 6 38.92 -11.82 69.52
C PHE A 6 39.06 -11.37 68.08
N SER A 7 39.63 -12.24 67.23
CA SER A 7 39.54 -12.12 65.78
C SER A 7 38.32 -12.88 65.29
N SER A 8 37.40 -12.20 64.62
CA SER A 8 36.25 -12.80 63.94
C SER A 8 36.34 -12.53 62.43
N SER A 9 36.92 -13.48 61.70
CA SER A 9 36.92 -13.48 60.24
C SER A 9 35.55 -13.92 59.70
N LEU A 10 34.74 -13.00 59.20
CA LEU A 10 33.56 -13.33 58.40
C LEU A 10 33.97 -13.59 56.93
N PRO A 11 33.40 -14.60 56.25
CA PRO A 11 33.74 -14.91 54.86
C PRO A 11 33.11 -13.92 53.87
N HIS A 12 33.90 -13.41 52.93
CA HIS A 12 33.46 -12.42 51.92
C HIS A 12 32.47 -12.95 50.85
N THR A 13 32.06 -14.22 50.90
CA THR A 13 31.31 -14.90 49.83
C THR A 13 29.82 -14.53 49.71
N VAL A 14 29.24 -13.81 50.67
CA VAL A 14 27.80 -13.45 50.64
C VAL A 14 27.51 -12.22 49.75
N GLY A 15 28.45 -11.27 49.67
CA GLY A 15 28.22 -9.99 48.96
C GLY A 15 28.12 -10.10 47.43
N ALA A 16 28.85 -11.04 46.83
CA ALA A 16 28.91 -11.18 45.37
C ALA A 16 27.60 -11.69 44.74
N ILE A 17 26.92 -12.62 45.43
CA ILE A 17 25.74 -13.32 44.91
C ILE A 17 24.53 -12.37 44.79
N LEU A 18 24.33 -11.50 45.78
CA LEU A 18 23.28 -10.48 45.76
C LEU A 18 23.48 -9.44 44.66
N SER A 19 24.72 -9.03 44.39
CA SER A 19 25.04 -8.07 43.32
C SER A 19 24.76 -8.66 41.92
N ALA A 20 25.17 -9.90 41.68
CA ALA A 20 24.92 -10.61 40.43
C ALA A 20 23.41 -10.87 40.19
N ALA A 21 22.66 -11.24 41.22
CA ALA A 21 21.21 -11.43 41.13
C ALA A 21 20.48 -10.12 40.79
N LEU A 22 20.88 -8.99 41.39
CA LEU A 22 20.29 -7.68 41.12
C LEU A 22 20.57 -7.21 39.68
N TRP A 23 21.80 -7.43 39.18
CA TRP A 23 22.13 -7.16 37.77
C TRP A 23 21.37 -8.08 36.81
N ALA A 24 21.20 -9.37 37.12
CA ALA A 24 20.42 -10.28 36.29
C ALA A 24 18.94 -9.84 36.16
N VAL A 25 18.33 -9.38 37.27
CA VAL A 25 16.95 -8.85 37.24
C VAL A 25 16.86 -7.55 36.43
N VAL A 26 17.85 -6.65 36.53
CA VAL A 26 17.89 -5.41 35.73
C VAL A 26 18.14 -5.69 34.24
N CYS A 27 19.00 -6.65 33.88
CA CYS A 27 19.21 -7.06 32.50
C CYS A 27 17.97 -7.76 31.89
N CYS A 28 17.26 -8.59 32.67
CA CYS A 28 16.02 -9.24 32.22
C CYS A 28 14.81 -8.28 32.18
N ALA A 29 14.89 -7.09 32.77
CA ALA A 29 13.86 -6.05 32.64
C ALA A 29 13.90 -5.35 31.27
N PHE A 30 15.01 -5.46 30.52
CA PHE A 30 15.07 -5.11 29.10
C PHE A 30 14.66 -6.31 28.22
N THR A 31 13.52 -6.94 28.54
CA THR A 31 12.73 -7.55 27.49
C THR A 31 12.39 -6.45 26.49
N ALA A 32 12.88 -6.58 25.26
CA ALA A 32 12.53 -5.65 24.20
C ALA A 32 11.01 -5.72 24.00
N VAL A 33 10.30 -4.72 24.52
CA VAL A 33 8.88 -4.51 24.20
C VAL A 33 8.81 -4.51 22.68
N SER A 34 8.11 -5.50 22.11
CA SER A 34 7.78 -5.46 20.69
C SER A 34 7.06 -4.14 20.49
N ALA A 35 7.68 -3.22 19.77
CA ALA A 35 7.15 -1.89 19.60
C ALA A 35 6.06 -1.98 18.52
N ASN A 36 4.94 -2.60 18.90
CA ASN A 36 3.83 -3.03 18.05
C ASN A 36 3.48 -1.95 17.04
N ALA A 37 3.28 -2.35 15.78
CA ALA A 37 3.08 -1.43 14.67
C ALA A 37 2.04 -0.35 15.02
N GLN A 38 2.49 0.90 15.12
CA GLN A 38 1.63 2.07 15.24
C GLN A 38 1.53 2.65 13.83
N VAL A 39 0.34 2.66 13.26
CA VAL A 39 0.10 3.09 11.88
C VAL A 39 -1.03 4.10 11.84
N THR A 40 -0.89 5.10 10.97
CA THR A 40 -2.01 5.99 10.65
C THR A 40 -2.95 5.25 9.71
N LEU A 41 -4.10 4.87 10.22
CA LEU A 41 -5.24 4.36 9.45
C LEU A 41 -5.80 5.50 8.59
N LEU A 42 -6.00 5.21 7.31
CA LEU A 42 -6.74 6.02 6.35
C LEU A 42 -7.55 5.06 5.50
N VAL A 43 -8.85 4.93 5.77
CA VAL A 43 -9.73 3.99 5.05
C VAL A 43 -11.10 4.62 4.74
N PRO A 44 -11.63 4.48 3.52
CA PRO A 44 -13.04 4.70 3.23
C PRO A 44 -13.92 3.64 3.92
N SER A 45 -15.19 3.97 4.17
CA SER A 45 -16.17 3.05 4.76
C SER A 45 -16.49 1.83 3.88
N GLN A 46 -16.23 1.91 2.57
CA GLN A 46 -16.34 0.82 1.61
C GLN A 46 -15.07 0.77 0.73
N PRO A 47 -14.60 -0.43 0.29
CA PRO A 47 -13.38 -0.56 -0.50
C PRO A 47 -13.55 -0.28 -2.00
N SER A 48 -14.80 -0.18 -2.46
CA SER A 48 -15.21 0.24 -3.81
C SER A 48 -16.63 0.78 -3.73
N ILE A 49 -17.05 1.57 -4.73
CA ILE A 49 -18.46 1.93 -4.96
C ILE A 49 -18.83 1.45 -6.35
N GLU A 50 -19.73 0.48 -6.44
CA GLU A 50 -20.14 -0.12 -7.71
C GLU A 50 -21.28 0.68 -8.35
N ALA A 51 -21.30 0.73 -9.69
CA ALA A 51 -22.39 1.41 -10.40
C ALA A 51 -23.72 0.69 -10.16
N PRO A 52 -24.85 1.42 -9.99
CA PRO A 52 -26.15 0.81 -9.75
C PRO A 52 -26.50 -0.17 -10.88
N ALA A 53 -26.84 -1.41 -10.50
CA ALA A 53 -27.10 -2.48 -11.44
C ALA A 53 -28.17 -2.08 -12.46
N LYS A 54 -27.83 -2.20 -13.76
CA LYS A 54 -28.75 -1.91 -14.86
C LYS A 54 -29.99 -2.79 -14.72
N THR A 55 -31.08 -2.18 -14.26
CA THR A 55 -32.38 -2.85 -14.21
C THR A 55 -32.90 -2.91 -15.63
N ASP A 56 -32.71 -4.06 -16.28
CA ASP A 56 -33.36 -4.36 -17.55
C ASP A 56 -34.88 -4.22 -17.34
N LYS A 57 -35.44 -3.13 -17.86
CA LYS A 57 -36.89 -2.91 -17.87
C LYS A 57 -37.49 -3.96 -18.80
N ALA A 58 -37.91 -5.08 -18.21
CA ALA A 58 -38.55 -6.17 -18.92
C ALA A 58 -39.68 -5.63 -19.80
N ASP A 59 -39.52 -5.77 -21.12
CA ASP A 59 -40.50 -5.30 -22.10
C ASP A 59 -41.84 -6.03 -21.86
N PRO A 60 -42.96 -5.33 -21.63
CA PRO A 60 -44.24 -5.97 -21.33
C PRO A 60 -44.78 -6.87 -22.45
N SER A 61 -44.20 -6.84 -23.65
CA SER A 61 -44.67 -7.55 -24.85
C SER A 61 -44.47 -9.08 -24.83
N ALA A 62 -43.72 -9.64 -23.87
CA ALA A 62 -43.45 -11.08 -23.77
C ALA A 62 -44.53 -11.87 -22.96
N LYS A 63 -45.82 -11.68 -23.27
CA LYS A 63 -46.94 -12.47 -22.68
C LYS A 63 -47.99 -12.92 -23.69
N ARG A 64 -47.59 -13.83 -24.58
CA ARG A 64 -48.47 -14.90 -25.10
C ARG A 64 -47.62 -16.09 -25.54
N ASP A 65 -48.27 -17.25 -25.58
CA ASP A 65 -47.80 -18.53 -26.11
C ASP A 65 -46.46 -19.01 -25.49
N ASP A 66 -46.47 -19.96 -24.56
CA ASP A 66 -47.05 -21.28 -24.79
C ASP A 66 -47.78 -21.89 -23.56
N LYS A 67 -48.74 -22.78 -23.83
CA LYS A 67 -49.47 -23.57 -22.81
C LYS A 67 -49.76 -25.00 -23.29
N LYS A 68 -48.74 -25.74 -23.71
CA LYS A 68 -48.83 -27.21 -23.87
C LYS A 68 -47.48 -27.93 -23.85
N GLN A 69 -47.14 -28.54 -22.72
CA GLN A 69 -47.18 -30.02 -22.58
C GLN A 69 -46.89 -30.46 -21.14
N GLU A 70 -47.11 -31.75 -20.87
CA GLU A 70 -47.33 -32.31 -19.54
C GLU A 70 -46.48 -33.57 -19.32
N SER A 71 -46.03 -33.76 -18.07
CA SER A 71 -45.43 -35.00 -17.52
C SER A 71 -44.12 -35.53 -18.16
N LYS A 72 -43.04 -35.49 -17.37
CA LYS A 72 -42.54 -36.68 -16.64
C LYS A 72 -41.30 -36.36 -15.79
N GLN A 73 -41.36 -36.71 -14.50
CA GLN A 73 -40.17 -37.09 -13.73
C GLN A 73 -39.98 -38.61 -13.86
N PRO A 74 -38.78 -39.12 -13.54
CA PRO A 74 -38.65 -39.77 -12.24
C PRO A 74 -37.43 -39.29 -11.42
N ALA A 75 -37.45 -39.55 -10.12
CA ALA A 75 -36.40 -39.17 -9.18
C ALA A 75 -35.26 -40.21 -9.08
N PRO A 76 -34.02 -39.81 -8.74
CA PRO A 76 -32.92 -40.73 -8.49
C PRO A 76 -32.96 -41.32 -7.07
N LYS A 77 -32.53 -42.58 -6.91
CA LYS A 77 -32.07 -43.15 -5.64
C LYS A 77 -30.86 -44.09 -5.86
N PRO A 78 -30.07 -44.39 -4.81
CA PRO A 78 -28.62 -44.58 -4.97
C PRO A 78 -28.11 -45.97 -4.57
N GLU A 79 -26.88 -46.31 -4.98
CA GLU A 79 -26.14 -47.46 -4.47
C GLU A 79 -24.72 -47.12 -4.02
N LYS A 80 -24.14 -47.97 -3.17
CA LYS A 80 -22.80 -47.90 -2.58
C LYS A 80 -22.03 -49.20 -2.83
N SER A 81 -20.77 -49.10 -3.22
CA SER A 81 -19.64 -50.01 -2.88
C SER A 81 -18.36 -49.46 -3.57
N ALA A 82 -17.13 -49.48 -3.06
CA ALA A 82 -16.32 -50.54 -2.41
C ALA A 82 -16.02 -51.72 -3.36
N ASP A 83 -14.81 -52.23 -3.57
CA ASP A 83 -13.40 -51.83 -3.27
C ASP A 83 -12.53 -52.48 -4.40
N THR A 84 -11.20 -52.68 -4.48
CA THR A 84 -9.98 -52.62 -3.65
C THR A 84 -8.76 -52.51 -4.60
N GLY A 85 -7.60 -51.95 -4.22
CA GLY A 85 -6.38 -52.18 -5.03
C GLY A 85 -5.09 -51.39 -4.72
N LYS A 86 -4.15 -52.04 -4.03
CA LYS A 86 -2.79 -51.56 -3.70
C LYS A 86 -1.84 -51.36 -4.92
N THR A 87 -0.65 -50.80 -4.61
CA THR A 87 0.62 -50.81 -5.38
C THR A 87 0.76 -49.77 -6.49
N ALA A 88 1.94 -49.26 -6.86
CA ALA A 88 3.31 -49.49 -6.34
C ALA A 88 4.10 -48.16 -6.22
N ALA A 89 5.25 -48.19 -5.55
CA ALA A 89 6.14 -47.03 -5.45
C ALA A 89 7.19 -47.01 -6.58
N SER A 90 7.65 -45.81 -6.96
CA SER A 90 9.00 -45.65 -7.51
C SER A 90 9.53 -44.25 -7.21
N ALA A 91 10.82 -44.14 -6.91
CA ALA A 91 11.50 -42.88 -6.61
C ALA A 91 12.66 -42.69 -7.59
N ARG A 92 12.92 -41.44 -7.99
CA ARG A 92 14.21 -41.02 -8.56
C ARG A 92 14.42 -39.50 -8.44
N LYS A 93 15.66 -39.12 -8.13
CA LYS A 93 16.20 -37.76 -8.03
C LYS A 93 17.73 -37.89 -8.02
N PRO A 94 18.48 -36.84 -8.34
CA PRO A 94 18.50 -36.06 -9.59
C PRO A 94 19.61 -36.57 -10.53
N GLU A 95 19.80 -35.92 -11.68
CA GLU A 95 21.10 -35.86 -12.35
C GLU A 95 21.38 -34.41 -12.79
N ALA A 96 22.62 -34.08 -13.14
CA ALA A 96 23.13 -32.72 -13.21
C ALA A 96 24.08 -32.49 -14.41
N ALA A 97 24.68 -31.28 -14.46
CA ALA A 97 25.55 -30.77 -15.53
C ALA A 97 24.78 -30.39 -16.82
N ASN A 98 25.23 -29.47 -17.67
CA ASN A 98 26.57 -28.83 -17.75
C ASN A 98 26.49 -27.29 -17.89
N ALA A 99 27.62 -26.63 -17.58
CA ALA A 99 27.90 -25.27 -18.04
C ALA A 99 28.50 -25.29 -19.47
N PRO A 100 28.79 -24.13 -20.07
CA PRO A 100 30.20 -23.73 -20.04
C PRO A 100 30.44 -22.24 -19.74
N THR A 101 31.66 -21.96 -19.30
CA THR A 101 32.20 -20.61 -19.09
C THR A 101 32.98 -20.12 -20.33
N ALA A 102 32.98 -18.81 -20.54
CA ALA A 102 33.98 -18.12 -21.38
C ALA A 102 34.34 -16.76 -20.72
N LYS A 103 35.50 -16.20 -21.05
CA LYS A 103 36.10 -15.08 -20.31
C LYS A 103 36.86 -14.13 -21.26
N ALA A 104 37.03 -12.90 -20.78
CA ALA A 104 37.97 -11.86 -21.25
C ALA A 104 37.60 -11.04 -22.50
N ALA A 105 37.79 -9.73 -22.33
CA ALA A 105 37.82 -8.66 -23.34
C ALA A 105 39.32 -8.41 -23.73
N PRO A 106 39.72 -7.28 -24.36
CA PRO A 106 38.96 -6.23 -25.06
C PRO A 106 39.46 -5.95 -26.49
N GLY A 107 38.79 -5.03 -27.19
CA GLY A 107 39.29 -4.41 -28.43
C GLY A 107 38.89 -2.95 -28.51
N ALA A 108 39.81 -2.08 -28.94
CA ALA A 108 39.57 -0.65 -29.13
C ALA A 108 40.21 -0.22 -30.44
N GLU A 109 39.52 0.63 -31.21
CA GLU A 109 40.07 1.25 -32.41
C GLU A 109 39.46 2.64 -32.60
N GLN A 110 40.23 3.55 -33.21
CA GLN A 110 39.90 4.98 -33.29
C GLN A 110 39.70 5.44 -34.74
N GLY A 111 38.64 6.22 -34.96
CA GLY A 111 38.67 7.41 -35.82
C GLY A 111 38.75 7.23 -37.34
N ALA A 112 37.77 7.83 -38.02
CA ALA A 112 38.00 8.52 -39.30
C ALA A 112 36.99 9.68 -39.44
N ALA A 113 37.47 10.87 -39.76
CA ALA A 113 36.61 12.02 -40.03
C ALA A 113 36.16 12.04 -41.51
N LYS A 114 35.03 12.69 -41.82
CA LYS A 114 34.65 12.98 -43.21
C LYS A 114 33.86 14.28 -43.35
N ALA A 115 34.37 15.17 -44.20
CA ALA A 115 33.78 16.44 -44.62
C ALA A 115 34.47 16.87 -45.94
N PRO A 116 34.01 17.92 -46.64
CA PRO A 116 32.64 18.10 -47.14
C PRO A 116 32.63 18.22 -48.68
N ALA A 117 31.44 18.32 -49.29
CA ALA A 117 31.25 18.53 -50.74
C ALA A 117 30.01 19.44 -50.96
N PRO A 118 29.81 20.08 -52.14
CA PRO A 118 30.14 21.51 -52.23
C PRO A 118 28.93 22.44 -52.37
N GLN A 119 29.21 23.75 -52.34
CA GLN A 119 28.22 24.82 -52.49
C GLN A 119 27.58 24.85 -53.88
N GLY A 120 26.29 25.20 -53.93
CA GLY A 120 25.54 25.51 -55.15
C GLY A 120 24.86 26.88 -55.06
N THR A 121 24.87 27.63 -56.16
CA THR A 121 24.39 29.03 -56.24
C THR A 121 22.86 29.14 -56.14
N PRO A 122 22.30 30.14 -55.42
CA PRO A 122 20.84 30.28 -55.26
C PRO A 122 20.13 30.86 -56.49
N PRO A 123 18.90 30.40 -56.81
CA PRO A 123 17.99 31.09 -57.73
C PRO A 123 17.43 32.40 -57.14
N GLN A 124 16.86 33.25 -58.00
CA GLN A 124 16.37 34.58 -57.66
C GLN A 124 15.01 34.58 -56.92
N ALA A 125 14.72 35.66 -56.19
CA ALA A 125 13.45 35.87 -55.51
C ALA A 125 12.35 36.36 -56.46
N THR A 126 11.11 35.93 -56.19
CA THR A 126 9.88 36.39 -56.87
C THR A 126 9.02 37.17 -55.87
N PRO A 127 8.34 38.27 -56.27
CA PRO A 127 7.47 39.03 -55.36
C PRO A 127 6.28 38.21 -54.81
N PRO A 128 5.74 38.55 -53.63
CA PRO A 128 4.70 37.77 -52.98
C PRO A 128 3.35 37.89 -53.70
N GLN A 129 2.69 36.76 -53.91
CA GLN A 129 1.23 36.72 -54.12
C GLN A 129 0.53 36.56 -52.76
N GLY A 130 -0.65 37.16 -52.62
CA GLY A 130 -1.28 37.40 -51.31
C GLY A 130 -1.65 36.13 -50.55
N THR A 131 -1.36 36.11 -49.25
CA THR A 131 -1.79 35.06 -48.33
C THR A 131 -3.32 34.98 -48.29
N PRO A 132 -3.94 33.81 -48.53
CA PRO A 132 -5.34 33.60 -48.18
C PRO A 132 -5.53 33.76 -46.67
N PRO A 133 -6.72 34.17 -46.18
CA PRO A 133 -6.99 34.14 -44.74
C PRO A 133 -6.84 32.69 -44.24
N VAL A 134 -6.03 32.50 -43.21
CA VAL A 134 -5.95 31.22 -42.50
C VAL A 134 -7.33 30.98 -41.89
N ALA A 135 -8.04 29.96 -42.36
CA ALA A 135 -9.29 29.55 -41.75
C ALA A 135 -9.02 29.18 -40.29
N GLU A 136 -9.73 29.82 -39.37
CA GLU A 136 -9.64 29.53 -37.95
C GLU A 136 -9.97 28.05 -37.75
N ALA A 137 -9.03 27.29 -37.19
CA ALA A 137 -9.21 25.87 -36.98
C ALA A 137 -10.42 25.68 -36.04
N PRO A 138 -11.41 24.83 -36.40
CA PRO A 138 -12.59 24.66 -35.58
C PRO A 138 -12.15 24.25 -34.17
N ALA A 139 -12.68 24.95 -33.16
CA ALA A 139 -12.34 24.67 -31.78
C ALA A 139 -12.49 23.17 -31.49
N PRO A 140 -11.54 22.55 -30.78
CA PRO A 140 -11.63 21.12 -30.48
C PRO A 140 -12.97 20.85 -29.78
N PRO A 141 -13.65 19.74 -30.11
CA PRO A 141 -14.94 19.43 -29.51
C PRO A 141 -14.82 19.45 -27.98
N PRO A 142 -15.84 19.94 -27.26
CA PRO A 142 -15.80 19.99 -25.81
C PRO A 142 -15.51 18.59 -25.25
N PRO A 143 -14.72 18.46 -24.17
CA PRO A 143 -14.43 17.17 -23.55
C PRO A 143 -15.73 16.40 -23.29
N PRO A 144 -15.75 15.07 -23.50
CA PRO A 144 -16.96 14.28 -23.27
C PRO A 144 -17.41 14.44 -21.82
N GLU A 145 -18.62 14.96 -21.65
CA GLU A 145 -19.21 15.24 -20.33
C GLU A 145 -19.32 13.94 -19.54
N LEU A 146 -18.56 13.85 -18.43
CA LEU A 146 -18.56 12.66 -17.59
C LEU A 146 -19.90 12.56 -16.86
N PRO A 147 -20.51 11.37 -16.77
CA PRO A 147 -21.83 11.22 -16.13
C PRO A 147 -21.73 11.60 -14.65
N ALA A 148 -22.45 12.65 -14.26
CA ALA A 148 -22.54 13.06 -12.87
C ALA A 148 -23.20 11.97 -12.01
N ILE A 149 -22.74 11.86 -10.77
CA ILE A 149 -23.26 10.95 -9.73
C ILE A 149 -23.44 11.74 -8.42
N ASP A 150 -24.22 11.19 -7.49
CA ASP A 150 -24.47 11.78 -6.17
C ASP A 150 -24.16 10.71 -5.09
N GLU A 151 -22.89 10.32 -5.02
CA GLU A 151 -22.38 9.32 -4.09
C GLU A 151 -21.57 9.99 -2.98
N GLN A 152 -21.50 9.35 -1.80
CA GLN A 152 -20.76 9.86 -0.65
C GLN A 152 -19.98 8.72 0.01
N VAL A 153 -18.82 9.05 0.58
CA VAL A 153 -18.02 8.09 1.36
C VAL A 153 -17.49 8.73 2.63
N ASP A 154 -17.72 8.06 3.76
CA ASP A 154 -17.09 8.42 5.03
C ASP A 154 -15.66 7.87 5.06
N VAL A 155 -14.70 8.73 5.40
CA VAL A 155 -13.28 8.38 5.49
C VAL A 155 -12.84 8.44 6.96
N LEU A 156 -12.38 7.31 7.49
CA LEU A 156 -11.86 7.19 8.86
C LEU A 156 -10.35 7.43 8.86
N ILE A 157 -9.91 8.34 9.76
CA ILE A 157 -8.53 8.76 9.94
C ILE A 157 -8.18 8.63 11.43
N THR A 158 -7.22 7.76 11.78
CA THR A 158 -6.78 7.59 13.18
C THR A 158 -5.39 6.96 13.29
N MET A 159 -4.79 6.96 14.49
CA MET A 159 -3.60 6.16 14.77
C MET A 159 -4.04 4.86 15.43
N MET A 160 -3.49 3.70 15.03
CA MET A 160 -3.89 2.42 15.63
C MET A 160 -2.76 1.41 15.75
N ARG A 161 -2.99 0.38 16.58
CA ARG A 161 -2.28 -0.89 16.60
C ARG A 161 -3.14 -1.95 15.88
N PRO A 162 -2.82 -2.36 14.64
CA PRO A 162 -3.70 -3.19 13.81
C PRO A 162 -3.97 -4.57 14.41
N PHE A 163 -2.92 -5.24 14.93
CA PHE A 163 -3.06 -6.60 15.45
C PHE A 163 -3.77 -6.66 16.81
N GLN A 164 -3.61 -5.63 17.64
CA GLN A 164 -4.34 -5.52 18.92
C GLN A 164 -5.77 -4.97 18.74
N TYR A 165 -6.13 -4.52 17.52
CA TYR A 165 -7.37 -3.80 17.19
C TYR A 165 -7.69 -2.72 18.24
N GLN A 166 -6.74 -1.79 18.39
CA GLN A 166 -6.75 -0.73 19.40
C GLN A 166 -6.39 0.61 18.73
N SER A 167 -7.23 1.62 18.91
CA SER A 167 -6.92 3.00 18.51
C SER A 167 -5.91 3.65 19.48
N ILE A 168 -5.29 4.74 19.07
CA ILE A 168 -4.42 5.62 19.86
C ILE A 168 -4.81 7.05 19.51
N VAL A 169 -4.80 7.96 20.49
CA VAL A 169 -4.95 9.41 20.24
C VAL A 169 -4.02 9.85 19.09
N MET A 170 -4.62 10.49 18.09
CA MET A 170 -3.92 11.07 16.94
C MET A 170 -4.21 12.56 16.86
N ASP A 171 -3.19 13.38 16.63
CA ASP A 171 -3.39 14.80 16.29
C ASP A 171 -3.76 15.00 14.83
N MET A 172 -4.47 16.09 14.55
CA MET A 172 -4.94 16.41 13.19
C MET A 172 -3.77 16.44 12.21
N PRO A 173 -3.88 15.80 11.03
CA PRO A 173 -2.81 15.80 10.03
C PRO A 173 -2.43 17.22 9.57
N GLN A 174 -1.30 17.34 8.85
CA GLN A 174 -0.92 18.61 8.21
C GLN A 174 -1.46 18.76 6.78
N LEU A 175 -1.86 17.64 6.17
CA LEU A 175 -2.52 17.59 4.88
C LEU A 175 -3.49 16.41 4.89
N PHE A 176 -4.71 16.66 4.43
CA PHE A 176 -5.64 15.63 3.95
C PHE A 176 -6.22 16.12 2.62
N ALA A 177 -6.16 15.27 1.58
CA ALA A 177 -6.63 15.61 0.25
C ALA A 177 -7.07 14.35 -0.51
N VAL A 178 -7.83 14.53 -1.58
CA VAL A 178 -8.19 13.48 -2.53
C VAL A 178 -7.79 13.87 -3.95
N LEU A 179 -7.30 12.88 -4.70
CA LEU A 179 -6.92 12.97 -6.10
C LEU A 179 -7.88 12.10 -6.92
N ARG A 180 -8.77 12.70 -7.73
CA ARG A 180 -9.62 11.94 -8.68
C ARG A 180 -8.87 11.78 -9.99
N TYR A 181 -8.73 10.53 -10.42
CA TYR A 181 -8.34 10.15 -11.78
C TYR A 181 -9.57 9.59 -12.48
N ASP A 182 -9.84 10.04 -13.69
CA ASP A 182 -10.97 9.60 -14.52
C ASP A 182 -10.54 9.39 -15.98
N ASN A 183 -11.46 9.04 -16.86
CA ASN A 183 -11.16 8.79 -18.28
C ASN A 183 -10.86 10.06 -19.10
N ALA A 184 -11.20 11.25 -18.59
CA ALA A 184 -10.91 12.53 -19.24
C ALA A 184 -9.63 13.19 -18.71
N SER A 185 -9.12 12.75 -17.54
CA SER A 185 -7.99 13.35 -16.83
C SER A 185 -6.76 13.46 -17.75
N PRO A 186 -6.22 14.69 -17.97
CA PRO A 186 -5.24 14.93 -19.01
C PRO A 186 -3.89 14.27 -18.70
N VAL A 187 -3.09 14.02 -19.74
CA VAL A 187 -1.73 13.49 -19.60
C VAL A 187 -0.74 14.62 -19.85
N LYS A 188 0.23 14.78 -18.95
CA LYS A 188 1.33 15.74 -19.05
C LYS A 188 2.63 15.05 -18.66
N ASP A 189 3.67 15.23 -19.48
CA ASP A 189 5.01 14.67 -19.23
C ASP A 189 5.02 13.14 -19.00
N GLY A 190 4.04 12.43 -19.58
CA GLY A 190 3.81 10.98 -19.43
C GLY A 190 2.94 10.56 -18.24
N LEU A 191 2.62 11.47 -17.31
CA LEU A 191 1.82 11.22 -16.11
C LEU A 191 0.38 11.73 -16.26
N ILE A 192 -0.59 10.98 -15.73
CA ILE A 192 -1.99 11.41 -15.67
C ILE A 192 -2.10 12.46 -14.57
N GLN A 193 -2.69 13.61 -14.89
CA GLN A 193 -2.90 14.70 -13.95
C GLN A 193 -4.28 14.54 -13.30
N PRO A 194 -4.37 14.25 -11.99
CA PRO A 194 -5.65 14.14 -11.29
C PRO A 194 -6.27 15.52 -11.03
N GLU A 195 -7.58 15.55 -10.82
CA GLU A 195 -8.22 16.65 -10.10
C GLU A 195 -7.90 16.51 -8.60
N ARG A 196 -7.31 17.53 -7.99
CA ARG A 196 -7.05 17.58 -6.54
C ARG A 196 -8.13 18.40 -5.84
N ARG A 197 -8.67 17.85 -4.75
CA ARG A 197 -9.40 18.61 -3.73
C ARG A 197 -8.67 18.46 -2.39
N ASP A 198 -8.34 19.58 -1.76
CA ASP A 198 -7.84 19.60 -0.39
C ASP A 198 -9.03 19.54 0.58
N LEU A 199 -9.01 18.56 1.48
CA LEU A 199 -10.15 18.18 2.33
C LEU A 199 -9.89 18.43 3.83
N LEU A 200 -8.74 19.00 4.19
CA LEU A 200 -8.36 19.19 5.60
C LEU A 200 -9.33 20.11 6.38
N GLY A 201 -10.03 21.01 5.68
CA GLY A 201 -11.08 21.85 6.26
C GLY A 201 -12.42 21.12 6.50
N ASP A 202 -12.60 19.95 5.87
CA ASP A 202 -13.81 19.12 5.93
C ASP A 202 -13.65 17.95 6.95
N VAL A 203 -12.62 18.01 7.79
CA VAL A 203 -12.29 16.99 8.79
C VAL A 203 -12.89 17.35 10.15
N GLU A 204 -13.74 16.48 10.67
CA GLU A 204 -14.38 16.59 11.98
C GLU A 204 -13.71 15.67 13.03
N GLU A 205 -13.79 16.05 14.31
CA GLU A 205 -13.35 15.19 15.42
C GLU A 205 -14.43 14.14 15.74
N ILE A 206 -14.04 12.86 15.79
CA ILE A 206 -14.94 11.74 16.07
C ILE A 206 -14.36 10.79 17.13
N GLY A 207 -15.20 9.93 17.71
CA GLY A 207 -14.75 8.83 18.57
C GLY A 207 -14.56 7.52 17.79
N TYR A 208 -13.41 6.87 17.91
CA TYR A 208 -13.18 5.53 17.36
C TYR A 208 -12.35 4.66 18.30
N LEU A 209 -12.88 3.47 18.66
CA LEU A 209 -12.32 2.53 19.65
C LEU A 209 -11.83 3.23 20.93
N ASP A 210 -12.76 3.97 21.56
CA ASP A 210 -12.56 4.70 22.82
C ASP A 210 -11.46 5.78 22.80
N GLN A 211 -11.07 6.28 21.63
CA GLN A 211 -10.06 7.33 21.44
C GLN A 211 -10.55 8.43 20.49
N LYS A 212 -9.92 9.61 20.58
CA LYS A 212 -10.05 10.68 19.59
C LYS A 212 -9.53 10.21 18.24
N ALA A 213 -10.37 10.34 17.21
CA ALA A 213 -10.08 10.08 15.82
C ALA A 213 -10.64 11.23 14.96
N TRP A 214 -10.43 11.14 13.65
CA TRP A 214 -10.83 12.14 12.68
C TRP A 214 -11.68 11.48 11.59
N GLY A 215 -12.73 12.17 11.14
CA GLY A 215 -13.62 11.71 10.09
C GLY A 215 -13.84 12.80 9.04
N ALA A 216 -14.14 12.39 7.81
CA ALA A 216 -14.62 13.30 6.76
C ALA A 216 -15.66 12.58 5.90
N ASN A 217 -16.81 13.20 5.66
CA ASN A 217 -17.75 12.74 4.65
C ASN A 217 -17.40 13.40 3.32
N VAL A 218 -17.09 12.60 2.30
CA VAL A 218 -16.56 13.09 1.02
C VAL A 218 -17.56 12.83 -0.08
N ALA A 219 -18.12 13.91 -0.64
CA ALA A 219 -18.95 13.85 -1.83
C ALA A 219 -18.13 13.44 -3.07
N LEU A 220 -18.68 12.49 -3.83
CA LEU A 220 -18.12 11.87 -5.03
C LEU A 220 -19.09 12.16 -6.17
N THR A 221 -18.77 13.16 -6.98
CA THR A 221 -19.69 13.72 -7.99
C THR A 221 -19.46 13.18 -9.41
N ILE A 222 -18.37 12.46 -9.66
CA ILE A 222 -17.95 11.98 -10.98
C ILE A 222 -17.28 10.59 -10.82
N PRO A 223 -17.63 9.57 -11.64
CA PRO A 223 -16.92 8.29 -11.69
C PRO A 223 -15.41 8.44 -11.87
N GLY A 224 -14.64 7.80 -10.99
CA GLY A 224 -13.19 7.95 -10.96
C GLY A 224 -12.51 7.00 -9.98
N LEU A 225 -11.20 6.83 -10.13
CA LEU A 225 -10.36 6.34 -9.08
C LEU A 225 -10.02 7.51 -8.14
N TYR A 226 -10.51 7.47 -6.92
CA TYR A 226 -10.21 8.45 -5.89
C TYR A 226 -9.05 7.95 -5.01
N GLN A 227 -7.89 8.62 -5.07
CA GLN A 227 -6.76 8.33 -4.19
C GLN A 227 -6.75 9.33 -3.04
N PHE A 228 -7.03 8.86 -1.83
CA PHE A 228 -6.98 9.68 -0.62
C PHE A 228 -5.56 9.69 -0.07
N ILE A 229 -5.06 10.88 0.29
CA ILE A 229 -3.70 11.09 0.78
C ILE A 229 -3.68 11.88 2.09
N ILE A 230 -2.81 11.48 3.01
CA ILE A 230 -2.49 12.21 4.24
C ILE A 230 -1.00 12.48 4.31
N GLU A 231 -0.66 13.68 4.79
CA GLU A 231 0.64 13.93 5.42
C GLU A 231 0.44 14.15 6.92
N GLY A 232 1.05 13.30 7.73
CA GLY A 232 1.06 13.43 9.18
C GLY A 232 2.06 14.48 9.65
N ARG A 233 1.77 15.11 10.78
CA ARG A 233 2.76 15.92 11.51
C ARG A 233 3.78 14.98 12.16
N PRO A 234 5.08 15.33 12.20
CA PRO A 234 6.04 14.55 12.98
C PRO A 234 5.68 14.52 14.47
N TRP A 235 5.62 13.34 15.08
CA TRP A 235 5.34 13.17 16.51
C TRP A 235 6.46 12.42 17.24
N TRP A 236 6.56 12.61 18.55
CA TRP A 236 7.62 12.05 19.39
C TRP A 236 7.27 10.66 19.92
N ASP A 237 8.00 9.63 19.48
CA ASP A 237 7.96 8.29 20.05
C ASP A 237 8.94 8.21 21.23
N ALA A 238 8.45 8.55 22.42
CA ALA A 238 9.24 8.55 23.65
C ALA A 238 9.81 7.16 24.03
N ALA A 239 9.20 6.06 23.56
CA ALA A 239 9.68 4.71 23.83
C ALA A 239 10.86 4.31 22.92
N ARG A 240 10.94 4.89 21.72
CA ARG A 240 12.07 4.71 20.78
C ARG A 240 13.07 5.87 20.76
N GLY A 241 12.78 6.99 21.42
CA GLY A 241 13.67 8.16 21.51
C GLY A 241 13.85 8.93 20.20
N GLN A 242 12.86 8.88 19.31
CA GLN A 242 12.91 9.44 17.95
C GLN A 242 11.58 10.07 17.54
N PHE A 243 11.59 10.89 16.50
CA PHE A 243 10.38 11.32 15.82
C PHE A 243 9.94 10.29 14.78
N LEU A 244 8.63 10.20 14.57
CA LEU A 244 7.99 9.45 13.50
C LEU A 244 7.18 10.42 12.63
N GLN A 245 7.09 10.17 11.31
CA GLN A 245 6.16 10.86 10.41
C GLN A 245 5.58 9.88 9.39
N HIS A 246 4.27 9.95 9.13
CA HIS A 246 3.60 9.11 8.15
C HIS A 246 3.13 9.89 6.92
N TYR A 247 3.41 9.34 5.75
CA TYR A 247 2.78 9.67 4.48
C TYR A 247 1.85 8.51 4.16
N VAL A 248 0.55 8.77 4.02
CA VAL A 248 -0.46 7.72 3.90
C VAL A 248 -1.22 7.84 2.59
N LYS A 249 -1.52 6.70 1.97
CA LYS A 249 -2.34 6.58 0.76
C LYS A 249 -3.35 5.43 0.91
N THR A 250 -4.54 5.61 0.34
CA THR A 250 -5.51 4.54 0.06
C THR A 250 -6.25 4.86 -1.24
N MET A 251 -6.88 3.87 -1.87
CA MET A 251 -7.56 4.03 -3.15
C MET A 251 -9.00 3.53 -3.09
N LEU A 252 -9.91 4.28 -3.70
CA LEU A 252 -11.33 3.96 -3.85
C LEU A 252 -11.71 4.03 -5.34
N PRO A 253 -11.91 2.89 -6.03
CA PRO A 253 -12.52 2.89 -7.36
C PRO A 253 -14.02 3.16 -7.25
N VAL A 254 -14.52 4.12 -8.03
CA VAL A 254 -15.94 4.48 -8.11
C VAL A 254 -16.45 4.17 -9.52
N HIS A 255 -17.52 3.39 -9.59
CA HIS A 255 -18.18 2.91 -10.81
C HIS A 255 -17.21 2.23 -11.78
N GLY A 256 -16.30 1.40 -11.25
CA GLY A 256 -15.36 0.59 -12.02
C GLY A 256 -14.20 1.34 -12.67
N VAL A 257 -14.02 2.65 -12.40
CA VAL A 257 -12.90 3.41 -12.97
C VAL A 257 -11.60 3.07 -12.22
N GLU A 258 -10.64 2.49 -12.93
CA GLU A 258 -9.34 2.07 -12.39
C GLU A 258 -8.15 2.97 -12.81
N ARG A 259 -8.32 3.82 -13.82
CA ARG A 259 -7.22 4.55 -14.48
C ARG A 259 -6.38 5.37 -13.49
N GLY A 260 -5.06 5.16 -13.49
CA GLY A 260 -4.11 5.90 -12.64
C GLY A 260 -3.70 5.20 -11.34
N TRP A 261 -4.21 3.99 -11.06
CA TRP A 261 -3.84 3.20 -9.87
C TRP A 261 -2.33 2.89 -9.81
N GLU A 262 -1.70 2.82 -10.97
CA GLU A 262 -0.31 2.44 -11.16
C GLU A 262 0.68 3.59 -10.94
N GLN A 263 0.20 4.82 -10.70
CA GLN A 263 1.01 6.04 -10.69
C GLN A 263 1.37 6.52 -9.27
N PRO A 264 2.55 7.14 -9.09
CA PRO A 264 2.87 7.84 -7.84
C PRO A 264 1.98 9.09 -7.69
N VAL A 265 1.66 9.46 -6.44
CA VAL A 265 0.87 10.66 -6.11
C VAL A 265 1.72 11.90 -5.88
N GLY A 266 3.05 11.77 -5.86
CA GLY A 266 3.98 12.87 -5.64
C GLY A 266 4.25 13.18 -4.16
N GLN A 267 3.98 12.23 -3.26
CA GLN A 267 4.34 12.35 -1.85
C GLN A 267 5.86 12.26 -1.65
N VAL A 268 6.38 12.87 -0.57
CA VAL A 268 7.82 12.85 -0.25
C VAL A 268 8.33 11.42 -0.05
N PHE A 269 7.53 10.56 0.57
CA PHE A 269 7.78 9.13 0.68
C PHE A 269 6.48 8.38 0.40
N GLU A 270 6.45 7.47 -0.58
CA GLU A 270 5.25 6.72 -0.92
C GLU A 270 5.54 5.29 -1.41
N ILE A 271 4.47 4.52 -1.57
CA ILE A 271 4.48 3.22 -2.24
C ILE A 271 3.73 3.35 -3.57
N GLN A 272 4.41 3.05 -4.67
CA GLN A 272 3.77 2.80 -5.96
C GLN A 272 3.34 1.34 -6.01
N ALA A 273 2.07 1.07 -6.34
CA ALA A 273 1.58 -0.29 -6.46
C ALA A 273 1.99 -0.92 -7.81
N LEU A 274 2.35 -2.20 -7.81
CA LEU A 274 2.58 -3.01 -9.01
C LEU A 274 1.51 -4.13 -9.14
N THR A 275 0.86 -4.52 -8.04
CA THR A 275 -0.46 -5.19 -8.08
C THR A 275 -1.57 -4.14 -7.94
N ARG A 276 -2.62 -4.21 -8.76
CA ARG A 276 -3.84 -3.39 -8.59
C ARG A 276 -4.38 -3.52 -7.14
N PRO A 277 -4.49 -2.43 -6.36
CA PRO A 277 -4.71 -2.49 -4.91
C PRO A 277 -6.19 -2.63 -4.47
N PHE A 278 -7.09 -2.97 -5.38
CA PHE A 278 -8.53 -3.12 -5.15
C PHE A 278 -9.11 -4.27 -6.00
N GLY A 279 -10.24 -4.84 -5.57
CA GLY A 279 -10.81 -6.06 -6.17
C GLY A 279 -10.00 -7.34 -5.89
N LEU A 280 -9.10 -7.31 -4.90
CA LEU A 280 -8.25 -8.43 -4.53
C LEU A 280 -9.03 -9.44 -3.69
N THR A 281 -8.95 -10.74 -4.00
CA THR A 281 -9.54 -11.80 -3.18
C THR A 281 -8.44 -12.61 -2.49
N ALA A 282 -8.62 -12.96 -1.20
CA ALA A 282 -7.63 -13.74 -0.46
C ALA A 282 -7.58 -15.22 -0.96
N PRO A 283 -6.39 -15.81 -1.18
CA PRO A 283 -5.06 -15.21 -1.07
C PRO A 283 -4.64 -14.41 -2.31
N ALA A 284 -4.12 -13.19 -2.10
CA ALA A 284 -3.65 -12.30 -3.15
C ALA A 284 -2.12 -12.05 -3.08
N LEU A 285 -1.47 -11.84 -4.22
CA LEU A 285 -0.09 -11.35 -4.30
C LEU A 285 -0.09 -9.82 -4.42
N PHE A 286 0.41 -9.10 -3.42
CA PHE A 286 0.64 -7.66 -3.49
C PHE A 286 2.12 -7.36 -3.74
N THR A 287 2.41 -6.56 -4.77
CA THR A 287 3.75 -6.08 -5.10
C THR A 287 3.75 -4.55 -5.25
N GLY A 288 4.90 -3.92 -5.01
CA GLY A 288 5.04 -2.48 -5.11
C GLY A 288 6.51 -2.01 -5.13
N VAL A 289 6.69 -0.70 -5.31
CA VAL A 289 7.97 0.00 -5.25
C VAL A 289 7.92 1.03 -4.11
N ALA A 290 8.91 1.04 -3.23
CA ALA A 290 9.09 2.15 -2.28
C ALA A 290 9.80 3.32 -2.96
N LEU A 291 9.20 4.51 -2.93
CA LEU A 291 9.69 5.73 -3.58
C LEU A 291 9.94 6.83 -2.56
N LEU A 292 11.21 7.25 -2.40
CA LEU A 292 11.61 8.39 -1.57
C LEU A 292 12.10 9.53 -2.47
N HIS A 293 11.51 10.72 -2.32
CA HIS A 293 11.64 11.86 -3.25
C HIS A 293 11.46 11.46 -4.73
N GLY A 294 10.46 10.61 -4.99
CA GLY A 294 10.16 10.08 -6.33
C GLY A 294 11.17 9.07 -6.89
N LYS A 295 12.14 8.60 -6.09
CA LYS A 295 13.18 7.65 -6.51
C LYS A 295 13.05 6.31 -5.78
N ALA A 296 13.26 5.22 -6.51
CA ALA A 296 13.30 3.87 -5.94
C ALA A 296 14.27 3.78 -4.76
N LEU A 297 13.78 3.30 -3.62
CA LEU A 297 14.53 3.21 -2.36
C LEU A 297 14.96 1.75 -2.09
N PRO A 298 16.23 1.38 -2.31
CA PRO A 298 16.71 0.00 -2.15
C PRO A 298 17.07 -0.35 -0.69
N ASN A 299 16.94 -1.63 -0.32
CA ASN A 299 17.19 -2.16 1.04
C ASN A 299 16.39 -1.47 2.17
N ALA A 300 15.29 -0.81 1.84
CA ALA A 300 14.35 -0.29 2.83
C ALA A 300 13.62 -1.46 3.52
N PRO A 301 13.43 -1.44 4.86
CA PRO A 301 12.47 -2.31 5.51
C PRO A 301 11.06 -2.01 4.98
N VAL A 302 10.32 -3.05 4.63
CA VAL A 302 8.90 -2.96 4.29
C VAL A 302 8.14 -3.94 5.17
N ARG A 303 7.04 -3.49 5.76
CA ARG A 303 6.18 -4.30 6.62
C ARG A 303 4.79 -4.44 6.01
N MET A 304 4.13 -5.54 6.34
CA MET A 304 2.77 -5.84 5.91
C MET A 304 1.98 -6.39 7.09
N VAL A 305 0.91 -5.70 7.49
CA VAL A 305 0.12 -5.99 8.70
C VAL A 305 -1.37 -5.91 8.40
N ARG A 306 -2.16 -6.85 8.93
CA ARG A 306 -3.63 -6.89 8.80
C ARG A 306 -4.29 -6.32 10.06
N ILE A 307 -5.44 -5.66 9.91
CA ILE A 307 -6.30 -5.34 11.07
C ILE A 307 -6.96 -6.63 11.58
N ASN A 308 -6.61 -7.04 12.81
CA ASN A 308 -7.13 -8.23 13.47
C ASN A 308 -8.46 -7.91 14.17
N THR A 309 -9.50 -7.58 13.39
CA THR A 309 -10.82 -7.23 13.92
C THR A 309 -11.44 -8.34 14.76
N GLU A 310 -11.11 -9.60 14.47
CA GLU A 310 -11.51 -10.78 15.22
C GLU A 310 -10.73 -11.00 16.54
N LYS A 311 -9.72 -10.17 16.84
CA LYS A 311 -8.82 -10.26 18.02
C LYS A 311 -8.24 -11.66 18.25
N ARG A 312 -7.97 -12.41 17.17
CA ARG A 312 -7.45 -13.78 17.23
C ARG A 312 -5.98 -13.74 17.68
N PRO A 313 -5.57 -14.52 18.70
CA PRO A 313 -4.16 -14.60 19.10
C PRO A 313 -3.33 -15.37 18.07
N VAL A 314 -2.03 -15.10 18.04
CA VAL A 314 -1.04 -15.79 17.21
C VAL A 314 0.11 -16.35 18.06
N PRO A 315 0.91 -17.33 17.57
CA PRO A 315 1.88 -18.03 18.42
C PRO A 315 3.04 -17.16 18.95
N THR A 316 3.45 -16.13 18.21
CA THR A 316 4.52 -15.19 18.58
C THR A 316 4.27 -13.82 17.93
N PRO A 317 4.88 -12.71 18.43
CA PRO A 317 4.78 -11.39 17.79
C PRO A 317 5.21 -11.37 16.31
N TRP A 318 6.09 -12.29 15.90
CA TRP A 318 6.52 -12.48 14.49
C TRP A 318 5.43 -12.99 13.54
N HIS A 319 4.21 -13.23 14.05
CA HIS A 319 3.01 -13.56 13.27
C HIS A 319 2.01 -12.39 13.24
N GLU A 320 2.26 -11.28 13.93
CA GLU A 320 1.40 -10.08 13.90
C GLU A 320 1.61 -9.27 12.62
N GLU A 321 2.86 -9.18 12.15
CA GLU A 321 3.29 -8.49 10.93
C GLU A 321 4.29 -9.35 10.15
N MET A 322 4.34 -9.18 8.83
CA MET A 322 5.41 -9.69 7.97
C MET A 322 6.41 -8.57 7.68
N GLU A 323 7.72 -8.85 7.73
CA GLU A 323 8.77 -7.92 7.27
C GLU A 323 9.50 -8.48 6.04
N ALA A 324 9.77 -7.61 5.07
CA ALA A 324 10.59 -7.84 3.89
C ALA A 324 11.55 -6.65 3.69
N ARG A 325 12.40 -6.74 2.65
CA ARG A 325 13.29 -5.64 2.25
C ARG A 325 13.17 -5.37 0.76
N THR A 326 13.26 -4.12 0.35
CA THR A 326 13.26 -3.76 -1.06
C THR A 326 14.53 -4.19 -1.77
N ASP A 327 14.39 -4.58 -3.04
CA ASP A 327 15.51 -4.95 -3.91
C ASP A 327 16.27 -3.72 -4.44
N LYS A 328 17.17 -3.91 -5.42
CA LYS A 328 17.94 -2.80 -6.04
C LYS A 328 17.07 -1.80 -6.82
N ALA A 329 15.89 -2.20 -7.25
CA ALA A 329 14.91 -1.37 -7.96
C ALA A 329 13.81 -0.84 -7.02
N GLY A 330 13.96 -0.98 -5.70
CA GLY A 330 12.97 -0.55 -4.71
C GLY A 330 11.76 -1.49 -4.59
N GLN A 331 11.77 -2.65 -5.26
CA GLN A 331 10.63 -3.55 -5.37
C GLN A 331 10.50 -4.49 -4.17
N PHE A 332 9.26 -4.86 -3.82
CA PHE A 332 8.94 -5.84 -2.79
C PHE A 332 7.64 -6.63 -3.12
N SER A 333 7.43 -7.75 -2.43
CA SER A 333 6.29 -8.67 -2.64
C SER A 333 5.79 -9.29 -1.32
N PHE A 334 4.47 -9.40 -1.15
CA PHE A 334 3.81 -10.09 -0.03
C PHE A 334 2.61 -10.93 -0.50
N ILE A 335 2.30 -12.02 0.23
CA ILE A 335 1.06 -12.78 0.05
C ILE A 335 0.05 -12.37 1.13
N LEU A 336 -1.04 -11.74 0.72
CA LEU A 336 -2.15 -11.33 1.58
C LEU A 336 -3.12 -12.51 1.72
N ASN A 337 -2.90 -13.32 2.76
CA ASN A 337 -3.51 -14.64 2.93
C ASN A 337 -4.88 -14.65 3.62
N GLN A 338 -5.40 -13.50 4.03
CA GLN A 338 -6.64 -13.34 4.79
C GLN A 338 -7.42 -12.10 4.32
N PRO A 339 -8.76 -12.11 4.39
CA PRO A 339 -9.58 -10.97 4.01
C PRO A 339 -9.61 -9.86 5.09
N GLY A 340 -9.85 -8.62 4.67
CA GLY A 340 -9.88 -7.43 5.51
C GLY A 340 -8.92 -6.34 5.05
N TRP A 341 -8.77 -5.29 5.87
CA TRP A 341 -7.83 -4.20 5.64
C TRP A 341 -6.40 -4.61 5.98
N TRP A 342 -5.48 -4.35 5.04
CA TRP A 342 -4.04 -4.52 5.17
C TRP A 342 -3.34 -3.17 5.01
N CYS A 343 -2.28 -2.95 5.80
CA CYS A 343 -1.36 -1.83 5.65
C CYS A 343 0.00 -2.35 5.20
N CYS A 344 0.47 -1.87 4.05
CA CYS A 344 1.87 -1.93 3.68
C CYS A 344 2.59 -0.67 4.20
N MET A 345 3.77 -0.84 4.81
CA MET A 345 4.55 0.27 5.37
C MET A 345 6.02 0.13 4.98
N ALA A 346 6.50 0.98 4.07
CA ALA A 346 7.93 1.14 3.81
C ALA A 346 8.52 2.15 4.81
N ILE A 347 9.77 1.96 5.22
CA ILE A 347 10.41 2.73 6.30
C ILE A 347 11.73 3.35 5.82
N ALA A 348 11.99 4.62 6.13
CA ALA A 348 13.19 5.35 5.75
C ALA A 348 13.63 6.38 6.82
N PRO A 349 14.93 6.63 7.04
CA PRO A 349 15.38 7.75 7.85
C PRO A 349 15.05 9.09 7.16
N GLY A 350 14.63 10.09 7.94
CA GLY A 350 14.48 11.47 7.52
C GLY A 350 15.45 12.41 8.25
N ASP A 351 15.41 13.70 7.91
CA ASP A 351 16.27 14.70 8.53
C ASP A 351 15.99 14.86 10.04
N PRO A 352 17.03 14.88 10.91
CA PRO A 352 16.85 14.99 12.35
C PRO A 352 16.08 16.24 12.80
N LEU A 353 15.11 16.04 13.69
CA LEU A 353 14.30 17.13 14.28
C LEU A 353 14.78 17.48 15.69
N LYS A 354 14.48 18.69 16.16
CA LYS A 354 14.83 19.15 17.50
C LYS A 354 13.92 18.48 18.55
N GLY A 355 14.51 17.65 19.40
CA GLY A 355 13.82 16.91 20.46
C GLY A 355 13.41 17.75 21.68
N PRO A 356 12.68 17.15 22.63
CA PRO A 356 12.24 17.82 23.87
C PRO A 356 13.38 18.33 24.78
N ASP A 357 14.56 17.71 24.67
CA ASP A 357 15.81 18.13 25.34
C ASP A 357 16.60 19.21 24.56
N GLY A 358 16.03 19.69 23.44
CA GLY A 358 16.63 20.68 22.56
C GLY A 358 17.73 20.14 21.64
N GLN A 359 18.07 18.84 21.70
CA GLN A 359 19.09 18.21 20.87
C GLN A 359 18.49 17.65 19.56
N PRO A 360 19.27 17.46 18.49
CA PRO A 360 18.82 16.70 17.32
C PRO A 360 18.46 15.26 17.70
N LYS A 361 17.32 14.77 17.21
CA LYS A 361 16.83 13.40 17.36
C LYS A 361 16.53 12.80 15.99
N PRO A 362 16.69 11.48 15.79
CA PRO A 362 16.34 10.85 14.53
C PRO A 362 14.88 11.11 14.16
N LEU A 363 14.62 11.25 12.86
CA LEU A 363 13.29 11.18 12.28
C LEU A 363 13.21 9.88 11.47
N ASN A 364 12.13 9.12 11.65
CA ASN A 364 11.85 7.92 10.88
C ASN A 364 10.53 8.09 10.12
N LEU A 365 10.63 8.10 8.79
CA LEU A 365 9.52 8.26 7.86
C LEU A 365 8.88 6.90 7.59
N GLY A 366 7.55 6.87 7.51
CA GLY A 366 6.77 5.72 7.05
C GLY A 366 5.91 6.10 5.85
N ALA A 367 6.05 5.35 4.76
CA ALA A 367 5.15 5.40 3.61
C ALA A 367 4.12 4.27 3.75
N LEU A 368 2.88 4.62 4.09
CA LEU A 368 1.80 3.70 4.42
C LEU A 368 0.81 3.62 3.25
N PHE A 369 0.51 2.40 2.78
CA PHE A 369 -0.53 2.15 1.79
C PHE A 369 -1.55 1.15 2.37
N TRP A 370 -2.78 1.60 2.56
CA TRP A 370 -3.92 0.76 2.91
C TRP A 370 -4.61 0.17 1.67
N LEU A 371 -4.94 -1.12 1.75
CA LEU A 371 -5.73 -1.82 0.75
C LEU A 371 -6.64 -2.87 1.41
N TYR A 372 -7.77 -3.15 0.77
CA TYR A 372 -8.70 -4.18 1.21
C TYR A 372 -8.54 -5.45 0.39
N VAL A 373 -8.70 -6.60 1.05
CA VAL A 373 -8.74 -7.92 0.40
C VAL A 373 -10.05 -8.60 0.76
N ASP A 374 -10.81 -8.99 -0.24
CA ASP A 374 -12.12 -9.63 -0.11
C ASP A 374 -12.02 -11.11 0.27
N GLY A 375 -13.06 -11.58 0.98
CA GLY A 375 -13.30 -13.00 1.18
C GLY A 375 -13.86 -13.64 -0.08
N ALA A 376 -13.49 -14.89 -0.37
CA ALA A 376 -13.97 -15.62 -1.56
C ALA A 376 -15.50 -15.86 -1.61
N ALA A 377 -16.23 -15.54 -0.54
CA ALA A 377 -17.69 -15.53 -0.48
C ALA A 377 -18.30 -14.14 -0.71
N ASP A 378 -17.52 -13.07 -0.51
CA ASP A 378 -17.97 -11.67 -0.59
C ASP A 378 -17.64 -11.06 -1.96
N ALA A 379 -16.53 -11.47 -2.57
CA ALA A 379 -16.18 -11.24 -3.98
C ALA A 379 -17.18 -11.88 -4.99
N ARG A 380 -18.29 -12.46 -4.52
CA ARG A 380 -19.41 -12.99 -5.31
C ARG A 380 -20.72 -12.21 -5.11
N LYS A 381 -20.68 -11.10 -4.36
CA LYS A 381 -21.84 -10.29 -3.95
C LYS A 381 -21.76 -8.83 -4.43
N ARG A 382 -20.61 -8.40 -4.95
CA ARG A 382 -20.47 -7.17 -5.74
C ARG A 382 -20.63 -7.54 -7.22
#